data_AF-A0A0P7CRA5-F1
#
_entry.id   AF-A0A0P7CRA5-F1
#
_cell.length_a   1.000
_cell.length_b   1.000
_cell.length_c   1.000
_cell.angle_alpha   90.00
_cell.angle_beta   90.00
_cell.angle_gamma   90.00
#
_symmetry.space_group_name_H-M   'P 1'
#
loop_
_entity.id
_entity.type
_entity.pdbx_description
1 polymer ?
#
loop_
_entity_poly.entity_id
_entity_poly.type
_entity_poly.pdbx_seq_one_letter_code
_entity_poly.pdbx_strand_id
1 'polypeptide(L)'
;MTTVTRSRARRSHAGADTSNPLRPKALSYYRDIRILMGKIQWGTDPERPAVVRARISAAPNAPGVSESGVVELKDGVWTCTRHPNENACPCRLAVQMVTGWEHLGGRAA
;
A
#
# COMPACT_ATOMS: atom_id res chain seq x y z
N MET A 1 -9.73 35.73 10.83
CA MET A 1 -9.44 34.28 10.80
C MET A 1 -10.14 33.69 9.59
N THR A 2 -9.41 33.43 8.50
CA THR A 2 -9.97 32.85 7.26
C THR A 2 -9.84 31.33 7.29
N THR A 3 -10.96 30.65 7.47
CA THR A 3 -11.08 29.19 7.45
C THR A 3 -10.92 28.72 6.00
N VAL A 4 -9.74 28.18 5.68
CA VAL A 4 -9.49 27.51 4.39
C VAL A 4 -10.25 26.19 4.38
N THR A 5 -11.43 26.18 3.76
CA THR A 5 -12.21 24.97 3.53
C THR A 5 -11.50 24.15 2.45
N ARG A 6 -10.71 23.16 2.87
CA ARG A 6 -9.99 22.26 1.97
C ARG A 6 -11.03 21.42 1.21
N SER A 7 -11.12 21.59 -0.11
CA SER A 7 -11.98 20.78 -0.96
C SER A 7 -11.63 19.29 -0.76
N ARG A 8 -12.59 18.53 -0.22
CA ARG A 8 -12.48 17.09 -0.03
C ARG A 8 -12.43 16.49 -1.43
N ALA A 9 -11.24 16.04 -1.86
CA ALA A 9 -11.05 15.40 -3.17
C ALA A 9 -12.13 14.33 -3.35
N ARG A 10 -12.96 14.54 -4.38
CA ARG A 10 -14.07 13.66 -4.74
C ARG A 10 -13.42 12.39 -5.28
N ARG A 11 -13.31 11.36 -4.43
CA ARG A 11 -12.81 10.04 -4.82
C ARG A 11 -13.60 9.56 -6.03
N SER A 12 -12.99 9.61 -7.21
CA SER A 12 -13.49 8.98 -8.42
C SER A 12 -13.58 7.49 -8.13
N HIS A 13 -14.82 7.00 -8.01
CA HIS A 13 -15.12 5.56 -7.97
C HIS A 13 -14.85 4.96 -9.37
N ALA A 14 -13.61 5.00 -9.85
CA ALA A 14 -13.17 4.03 -10.83
C ALA A 14 -13.19 2.67 -10.12
N GLY A 15 -14.01 1.76 -10.66
CA GLY A 15 -14.29 0.45 -10.07
C GLY A 15 -13.01 -0.20 -9.56
N ALA A 16 -13.02 -0.51 -8.28
CA ALA A 16 -12.01 -1.26 -7.59
C ALA A 16 -11.78 -2.61 -8.28
N ASP A 17 -10.82 -2.74 -9.21
CA ASP A 17 -10.50 -4.01 -9.90
C ASP A 17 -10.44 -5.19 -8.90
N THR A 18 -11.45 -6.05 -8.90
CA THR A 18 -11.55 -7.17 -7.97
C THR A 18 -10.81 -8.40 -8.49
N SER A 19 -10.27 -8.35 -9.71
CA SER A 19 -9.67 -9.49 -10.38
C SER A 19 -8.24 -9.81 -9.92
N ASN A 20 -7.58 -8.91 -9.19
CA ASN A 20 -6.20 -9.12 -8.75
C ASN A 20 -6.12 -10.33 -7.77
N PRO A 21 -5.41 -11.42 -8.13
CA PRO A 21 -5.38 -12.65 -7.33
C PRO A 21 -4.70 -12.47 -5.97
N LEU A 22 -3.89 -11.42 -5.80
CA LEU A 22 -3.22 -11.09 -4.54
C LEU A 22 -4.09 -10.29 -3.57
N ARG A 23 -5.21 -9.76 -4.06
CA ARG A 23 -6.10 -8.88 -3.30
C ARG A 23 -6.68 -9.52 -2.05
N PRO A 24 -7.14 -10.80 -2.03
CA PRO A 24 -7.64 -11.42 -0.81
C PRO A 24 -6.57 -11.44 0.30
N LYS A 25 -5.32 -11.73 -0.07
CA LYS A 25 -4.20 -11.74 0.89
C LYS A 25 -3.83 -10.33 1.36
N ALA A 26 -3.81 -9.35 0.46
CA ALA A 26 -3.59 -7.95 0.80
C ALA A 26 -4.66 -7.39 1.75
N LEU A 27 -5.93 -7.74 1.51
CA LEU A 27 -7.06 -7.40 2.38
C LEU A 27 -6.95 -8.06 3.75
N SER A 28 -6.45 -9.29 3.85
CA SER A 28 -6.15 -9.90 5.16
C SER A 28 -5.14 -9.06 5.95
N TYR A 29 -4.08 -8.57 5.32
CA TYR A 29 -3.13 -7.68 6.01
C TYR A 29 -3.78 -6.39 6.53
N TYR A 30 -4.74 -5.85 5.77
CA TYR A 30 -5.50 -4.67 6.19
C TYR A 30 -6.46 -4.98 7.35
N ARG A 31 -7.26 -6.06 7.22
CA ARG A 31 -8.23 -6.50 8.24
C ARG A 31 -7.57 -6.87 9.56
N ASP A 32 -6.40 -7.51 9.49
CA ASP A 32 -5.65 -7.95 10.66
C ASP A 32 -4.74 -6.84 11.23
N ILE A 33 -4.85 -5.60 10.72
CA ILE A 33 -4.08 -4.41 11.16
C ILE A 33 -2.56 -4.69 11.14
N ARG A 34 -2.10 -5.37 10.09
CA ARG A 34 -0.70 -5.78 9.95
C ARG A 34 0.16 -4.75 9.24
N ILE A 35 -0.42 -3.68 8.71
CA ILE A 35 0.29 -2.66 7.93
C ILE A 35 0.61 -1.48 8.85
N LEU A 36 1.87 -1.30 9.17
CA LEU A 36 2.38 -0.17 9.95
C LEU A 36 3.06 0.82 9.01
N MET A 37 2.39 1.94 8.73
CA MET A 37 2.97 3.01 7.92
C MET A 37 4.01 3.77 8.73
N GLY A 38 5.28 3.69 8.32
CA GLY A 38 6.37 4.41 8.96
C GLY A 38 6.59 5.80 8.36
N LYS A 39 6.59 5.90 7.02
CA LYS A 39 6.83 7.15 6.31
C LYS A 39 6.01 7.20 5.02
N ILE A 40 5.37 8.34 4.76
CA ILE A 40 4.75 8.66 3.48
C ILE A 40 5.13 10.10 3.15
N GLN A 41 5.74 10.32 1.99
CA GLN A 41 6.00 11.64 1.43
C GLN A 41 5.35 11.76 0.07
N TRP A 42 4.59 12.82 -0.11
CA TRP A 42 3.96 13.17 -1.37
C TRP A 42 4.87 14.12 -2.14
N GLY A 43 4.97 13.88 -3.45
CA GLY A 43 5.75 14.72 -4.34
C GLY A 43 4.93 15.92 -4.81
N THR A 44 5.32 16.45 -5.96
CA THR A 44 4.53 17.42 -6.73
C THR A 44 3.25 16.81 -7.29
N ASP A 45 3.24 15.49 -7.51
CA ASP A 45 2.06 14.72 -7.87
C ASP A 45 1.25 14.37 -6.61
N PRO A 46 0.03 14.91 -6.43
CA PRO A 46 -0.81 14.62 -5.27
C PRO A 46 -1.47 13.23 -5.35
N GLU A 47 -1.43 12.56 -6.51
CA GLU A 47 -2.04 11.24 -6.72
C GLU A 47 -1.05 10.11 -6.46
N ARG A 48 0.26 10.40 -6.46
CA ARG A 48 1.32 9.43 -6.25
C ARG A 48 2.26 9.82 -5.11
N PRO A 49 2.43 8.96 -4.08
CA PRO A 49 3.46 9.19 -3.08
C PRO A 49 4.85 9.05 -3.72
N ALA A 50 5.75 9.96 -3.41
CA ALA A 50 7.14 9.92 -3.86
C ALA A 50 7.97 8.92 -3.04
N VAL A 51 7.70 8.83 -1.74
CA VAL A 51 8.36 7.90 -0.83
C VAL A 51 7.35 7.24 0.08
N VAL A 52 7.42 5.92 0.19
CA VAL A 52 6.63 5.14 1.16
C VAL A 52 7.57 4.19 1.89
N ARG A 53 7.39 4.06 3.20
CA ARG A 53 8.01 3.01 4.00
C ARG A 53 6.98 2.45 4.95
N ALA A 54 6.70 1.17 4.80
CA ALA A 54 5.74 0.45 5.62
C ALA A 54 6.33 -0.88 6.10
N ARG A 55 5.89 -1.32 7.27
CA ARG A 55 6.20 -2.63 7.81
C ARG A 55 4.94 -3.49 7.77
N ILE A 56 5.09 -4.72 7.33
CA ILE A 56 4.06 -5.75 7.41
C ILE A 56 4.38 -6.65 8.59
N SER A 57 3.61 -6.49 9.66
CA SER A 57 3.73 -7.28 10.87
C SER A 57 3.37 -8.74 10.64
N ALA A 58 3.84 -9.58 11.56
CA ALA A 58 3.36 -10.93 11.79
C ALA A 58 1.84 -11.02 11.81
N ALA A 59 1.28 -12.19 11.48
CA ALA A 59 -0.12 -12.43 11.83
C ALA A 59 -0.15 -12.66 13.35
N PRO A 60 -1.14 -12.10 14.08
CA PRO A 60 -1.20 -12.23 15.54
C PRO A 60 -1.26 -13.70 16.00
N ASN A 61 -1.75 -14.60 15.15
CA ASN A 61 -1.92 -16.03 15.47
C ASN A 61 -1.09 -16.96 14.56
N ALA A 62 -0.04 -16.46 13.90
CA ALA A 62 0.81 -17.32 13.07
C ALA A 62 1.82 -18.08 13.95
N PRO A 63 1.79 -19.42 13.99
CA PRO A 63 2.78 -20.19 14.73
C PRO A 63 4.16 -20.01 14.09
N GLY A 64 5.13 -19.50 14.86
CA GLY A 64 6.51 -19.29 14.45
C GLY A 64 6.98 -17.83 14.46
N VAL A 65 8.29 -17.63 14.22
CA VAL A 65 8.95 -16.32 14.09
C VAL A 65 8.40 -15.63 12.85
N SER A 66 7.26 -14.97 13.01
CA SER A 66 6.55 -14.37 11.91
C SER A 66 7.32 -13.15 11.41
N GLU A 67 8.11 -13.37 10.36
CA GLU A 67 8.97 -12.36 9.77
C GLU A 67 8.18 -11.11 9.40
N SER A 68 8.64 -9.98 9.93
CA SER A 68 8.12 -8.69 9.53
C SER A 68 8.73 -8.28 8.20
N GLY A 69 7.90 -8.10 7.17
CA GLY A 69 8.35 -7.58 5.88
C GLY A 69 8.46 -6.06 5.91
N VAL A 70 9.38 -5.50 5.14
CA VAL A 70 9.41 -4.06 4.85
C VAL A 70 9.04 -3.87 3.39
N VAL A 71 8.17 -2.88 3.14
CA VAL A 71 7.77 -2.44 1.82
C VAL A 71 8.17 -0.99 1.66
N GLU A 72 8.90 -0.70 0.59
CA GLU A 72 9.36 0.66 0.32
C GLU A 72 8.98 1.07 -1.11
N LEU A 73 8.61 2.34 -1.26
CA LEU A 73 8.56 3.02 -2.54
C LEU A 73 9.66 4.07 -2.52
N LYS A 74 10.60 3.99 -3.46
CA LYS A 74 11.66 4.98 -3.64
C LYS A 74 11.94 5.12 -5.13
N ASP A 75 12.08 6.36 -5.61
CA ASP A 75 12.39 6.66 -7.01
C ASP A 75 11.42 5.98 -8.00
N GLY A 76 10.15 5.83 -7.58
CA GLY A 76 9.10 5.19 -8.35
C GLY A 76 9.08 3.65 -8.34
N VAL A 77 10.04 3.01 -7.68
CA VAL A 77 10.18 1.54 -7.62
C VAL A 77 9.68 1.01 -6.27
N TRP A 78 8.81 -0.01 -6.32
CA TRP A 78 8.31 -0.69 -5.12
C TRP A 78 9.14 -1.94 -4.80
N THR A 79 9.73 -1.98 -3.61
CA THR A 79 10.49 -3.12 -3.09
C THR A 79 9.79 -3.79 -1.92
N CYS A 80 10.06 -5.09 -1.72
CA CYS A 80 9.58 -5.84 -0.57
C CYS A 80 10.70 -6.78 -0.08
N THR A 81 11.09 -6.67 1.18
CA THR A 81 12.16 -7.53 1.74
C THR A 81 11.75 -9.00 1.84
N ARG A 82 10.44 -9.27 1.90
CA ARG A 82 9.91 -10.64 2.03
C ARG A 82 9.80 -11.37 0.69
N HIS A 83 9.68 -10.61 -0.40
CA HIS A 83 9.52 -11.13 -1.75
C HIS A 83 10.38 -10.28 -2.72
N PRO A 84 11.72 -10.34 -2.61
CA PRO A 84 12.61 -9.43 -3.34
C PRO A 84 12.60 -9.66 -4.86
N ASN A 85 12.29 -10.88 -5.29
CA ASN A 85 12.33 -11.30 -6.70
C ASN A 85 10.95 -11.39 -7.35
N GLU A 86 9.87 -11.12 -6.62
CA GLU A 86 8.52 -11.18 -7.18
C GLU A 86 8.17 -9.85 -7.84
N ASN A 87 7.55 -9.88 -9.03
CA ASN A 87 7.04 -8.67 -9.69
C ASN A 87 5.69 -8.22 -9.13
N ALA A 88 4.87 -9.16 -8.66
CA ALA A 88 3.63 -8.89 -7.96
C ALA A 88 3.72 -9.49 -6.55
N CYS A 89 3.50 -8.69 -5.50
CA CYS A 89 3.55 -9.20 -4.13
C CYS A 89 2.40 -8.62 -3.28
N PRO A 90 1.73 -9.45 -2.45
CA PRO A 90 0.56 -9.04 -1.69
C PRO A 90 0.90 -7.99 -0.62
N CYS A 91 2.15 -7.95 -0.13
CA CYS A 91 2.60 -6.92 0.81
C CYS A 91 2.63 -5.53 0.15
N ARG A 92 3.14 -5.45 -1.10
CA ARG A 92 3.15 -4.19 -1.86
C ARG A 92 1.73 -3.74 -2.16
N LEU A 93 0.89 -4.64 -2.66
CA LEU A 93 -0.51 -4.35 -2.94
C LEU A 93 -1.24 -3.81 -1.70
N ALA A 94 -1.01 -4.42 -0.53
CA ALA A 94 -1.62 -3.95 0.72
C ALA A 94 -1.21 -2.52 1.09
N VAL A 95 0.07 -2.18 0.93
CA VAL A 95 0.56 -0.82 1.21
C VAL A 95 0.02 0.18 0.19
N GLN A 96 -0.05 -0.19 -1.09
CA GLN A 96 -0.64 0.63 -2.15
C GLN A 96 -2.11 0.95 -1.87
N MET A 97 -2.87 -0.06 -1.41
CA MET A 97 -4.27 0.12 -0.97
C MET A 97 -4.40 1.10 0.20
N VAL A 98 -3.46 1.06 1.17
CA VAL A 98 -3.44 2.00 2.31
C VAL A 98 -3.11 3.42 1.89
N THR A 99 -2.14 3.59 0.98
CA THR A 99 -1.74 4.92 0.50
C THR A 99 -2.74 5.53 -0.46
N GLY A 100 -3.79 4.80 -0.84
CA GLY A 100 -4.76 5.27 -1.82
C GLY A 100 -4.17 5.42 -3.21
N TRP A 101 -3.05 4.73 -3.50
CA TRP A 101 -2.49 4.72 -4.84
C TRP A 101 -3.47 3.95 -5.72
N GLU A 102 -4.05 4.69 -6.67
CA GLU A 102 -5.14 4.27 -7.53
C GLU A 102 -4.77 3.00 -8.31
N HIS A 103 -5.25 1.88 -7.80
CA HIS A 103 -6.23 0.98 -8.43
C HIS A 103 -5.99 -0.41 -7.84
N LEU A 104 -7.06 -1.17 -7.73
CA LEU A 104 -7.01 -2.52 -7.20
C LEU A 104 -6.50 -3.52 -8.24
N GLY A 105 -5.39 -3.19 -8.90
CA GLY A 105 -4.84 -3.89 -10.07
C GLY A 105 -4.55 -2.89 -11.20
N GLY A 106 -3.27 -2.67 -11.53
CA GLY A 106 -2.82 -1.90 -12.71
C GLY A 106 -2.81 -0.37 -12.50
N ARG A 107 -1.72 0.35 -12.72
CA ARG A 107 -0.79 0.21 -13.84
C ARG A 107 0.48 -0.55 -13.49
N ALA A 108 0.66 -1.69 -14.15
CA ALA A 108 1.93 -1.88 -14.84
C ALA A 108 2.04 -0.71 -15.83
N ALA A 109 2.93 0.23 -15.53
CA ALA A 109 3.72 0.89 -16.56
C ALA A 109 4.92 -0.02 -16.82
#